data_AF-A0A9D7KLG3-F1
#
_entry.id   AF-A0A9D7KLG3-F1
#
_cell.length_a   1.000
_cell.length_b   1.000
_cell.length_c   1.000
_cell.angle_alpha   90.00
_cell.angle_beta   90.00
_cell.angle_gamma   90.00
#
_symmetry.space_group_name_H-M   'P 1'
#
loop_
_entity.id
_entity.type
_entity.pdbx_description
1 polymer ?
#
loop_
_entity_poly.entity_id
_entity_poly.type
_entity_poly.pdbx_seq_one_letter_code
_entity_poly.pdbx_strand_id
1 'polypeptide(L)'
;MKILSGIVYLFLFSSCTFAQLDTNDYFPMHVGDRWQYSFLGTDGYAIHITGDTIMPNGNRYFIREVRYDPNIPDDDPWYLRKRDDGVVVRYNRWIDKEYEWLNLKAQKGEIWFFLPSDSTSGFWGLKDTGSYFSSLAGSILKYKLFDCVSMPDTIWCSDFLTPNHQL
;
A
#
# COMPACT_ATOMS: atom_id res chain seq x y z
N MET A 1 4.96 49.67 -16.93
CA MET A 1 4.55 48.29 -17.32
C MET A 1 5.56 47.23 -16.83
N LYS A 2 5.78 47.09 -15.52
CA LYS A 2 6.67 46.04 -14.96
C LYS A 2 5.98 45.14 -13.93
N ILE A 3 4.82 45.55 -13.41
CA ILE A 3 4.07 44.82 -12.38
C ILE A 3 3.19 43.73 -13.01
N LEU A 4 2.72 43.90 -14.25
CA LEU A 4 1.91 42.89 -14.94
C LEU A 4 2.69 41.59 -15.22
N SER A 5 4.02 41.66 -15.39
CA SER A 5 4.81 40.47 -15.69
C SER A 5 4.97 39.53 -14.49
N GLY A 6 4.98 40.06 -13.26
CA GLY A 6 5.18 39.25 -12.05
C GLY A 6 3.94 38.43 -11.65
N ILE A 7 2.74 38.94 -11.92
CA ILE A 7 1.46 38.26 -11.59
C ILE A 7 1.27 37.02 -12.48
N VAL A 8 1.71 37.08 -13.74
CA VAL A 8 1.63 35.94 -14.68
C VAL A 8 2.54 34.79 -14.22
N TYR A 9 3.71 35.07 -13.64
CA TYR A 9 4.58 34.03 -13.09
C TYR A 9 3.99 33.36 -11.84
N LEU A 10 3.26 34.09 -10.98
CA LEU A 10 2.63 33.52 -9.79
C LEU A 10 1.47 32.56 -10.13
N PHE A 11 0.73 32.80 -11.21
CA PHE A 11 -0.33 31.90 -11.67
C PHE A 11 0.19 30.62 -12.36
N LEU A 12 1.42 30.64 -12.89
CA LEU A 12 2.02 29.47 -13.56
C LEU A 12 2.54 28.39 -12.58
N PHE A 13 2.69 28.71 -11.28
CA PHE A 13 3.14 27.76 -10.26
C PHE A 13 2.04 27.23 -9.35
N SER A 14 0.78 27.64 -9.55
CA SER A 14 -0.36 26.97 -8.93
C SER A 14 -0.68 25.67 -9.69
N SER A 15 0.25 24.73 -9.63
CA SER A 15 0.02 23.35 -10.03
C SER A 15 -1.03 22.77 -9.08
N CYS A 16 -2.30 22.79 -9.46
CA CYS A 16 -3.30 21.96 -8.80
C CYS A 16 -2.85 20.49 -8.95
N THR A 17 -2.38 19.89 -7.86
CA THR A 17 -2.14 18.45 -7.83
C THR A 17 -3.49 17.75 -7.80
N PHE A 18 -3.93 17.22 -8.93
CA PHE A 18 -5.10 16.36 -8.99
C PHE A 18 -4.67 14.94 -8.60
N ALA A 19 -5.42 14.30 -7.71
CA ALA A 19 -5.24 12.87 -7.47
C ALA A 19 -5.60 12.13 -8.77
N GLN A 20 -4.62 11.45 -9.35
CA GLN A 20 -4.86 10.58 -10.50
C GLN A 20 -5.30 9.21 -10.00
N LEU A 21 -6.39 8.70 -10.55
CA LEU A 21 -6.74 7.30 -10.37
C LEU A 21 -5.78 6.45 -11.20
N ASP A 22 -4.94 5.66 -10.53
CA ASP A 22 -4.13 4.63 -11.19
C ASP A 22 -4.90 3.32 -11.19
N THR A 23 -5.21 2.81 -12.39
CA THR A 23 -5.89 1.53 -12.59
C THR A 23 -4.96 0.43 -13.09
N ASN A 24 -3.70 0.75 -13.36
CA ASN A 24 -2.72 -0.14 -13.98
C ASN A 24 -1.74 -0.70 -12.95
N ASP A 25 -1.46 0.06 -11.89
CA ASP A 25 -0.67 -0.40 -10.76
C ASP A 25 -1.49 -0.41 -9.46
N TYR A 26 -1.10 -1.27 -8.52
CA TYR A 26 -1.72 -1.40 -7.20
C TYR A 26 -0.75 -0.98 -6.08
N PHE A 27 0.43 -0.47 -6.43
CA PHE A 27 1.47 -0.19 -5.45
C PHE A 27 2.37 1.01 -5.84
N PRO A 28 2.56 2.02 -4.94
CA PRO A 28 3.41 3.17 -5.20
C PRO A 28 4.89 2.79 -5.24
N MET A 29 5.58 3.20 -6.30
CA MET A 29 6.98 2.82 -6.56
C MET A 29 7.82 3.99 -7.07
N HIS A 30 7.41 5.24 -6.79
CA HIS A 30 8.20 6.44 -7.07
C HIS A 30 8.24 7.36 -5.86
N VAL A 31 9.36 8.06 -5.70
CA VAL A 31 9.52 9.08 -4.67
C VAL A 31 8.53 10.21 -4.92
N GLY A 32 7.78 10.58 -3.87
CA GLY A 32 6.69 11.56 -3.92
C GLY A 32 5.31 10.96 -4.16
N ASP A 33 5.22 9.66 -4.48
CA ASP A 33 3.93 8.99 -4.65
C ASP A 33 3.12 9.04 -3.36
N ARG A 34 1.86 9.47 -3.47
CA ARG A 34 0.87 9.47 -2.39
C ARG A 34 -0.35 8.69 -2.83
N TRP A 35 -0.57 7.55 -2.19
CA TRP A 35 -1.66 6.63 -2.54
C TRP A 35 -2.59 6.49 -1.36
N GLN A 36 -3.88 6.69 -1.58
CA GLN A 36 -4.93 6.40 -0.61
C GLN A 36 -5.56 5.06 -0.98
N TYR A 37 -5.46 4.09 -0.07
CA TYR A 37 -6.19 2.84 -0.16
C TYR A 37 -7.52 3.00 0.58
N SER A 38 -8.58 2.41 0.03
CA SER A 38 -9.89 2.30 0.67
C SER A 38 -10.14 0.86 1.09
N PHE A 39 -10.80 0.68 2.22
CA PHE A 39 -11.43 -0.59 2.58
C PHE A 39 -12.92 -0.53 2.22
N LEU A 40 -13.59 -1.68 2.17
CA LEU A 40 -15.03 -1.70 1.92
C LEU A 40 -15.76 -0.90 3.02
N GLY A 41 -16.23 0.31 2.66
CA GLY A 41 -17.00 1.18 3.55
C GLY A 41 -16.21 2.24 4.32
N THR A 42 -14.88 2.33 4.21
CA THR A 42 -14.08 3.38 4.87
C THR A 42 -12.90 3.86 4.03
N ASP A 43 -12.52 5.13 4.21
CA ASP A 43 -11.20 5.62 3.78
C ASP A 43 -10.17 4.83 4.59
N GLY A 44 -9.38 4.00 3.90
CA GLY A 44 -8.46 3.07 4.52
C GLY A 44 -7.21 3.77 5.01
N TYR A 45 -6.05 3.40 4.46
CA TYR A 45 -4.77 4.01 4.84
C TYR A 45 -4.10 4.68 3.65
N ALA A 46 -3.30 5.69 3.94
CA ALA A 46 -2.45 6.33 2.94
C ALA A 46 -1.02 5.78 3.02
N ILE A 47 -0.40 5.57 1.86
CA ILE A 47 1.03 5.35 1.73
C ILE A 47 1.63 6.62 1.11
N HIS A 48 2.76 7.06 1.65
CA HIS A 48 3.59 8.10 1.06
C HIS A 48 5.00 7.57 0.89
N ILE A 49 5.55 7.66 -0.32
CA ILE A 49 6.94 7.30 -0.59
C ILE A 49 7.80 8.55 -0.46
N THR A 50 8.64 8.62 0.58
CA THR A 50 9.44 9.81 0.91
C THR A 50 10.83 9.82 0.30
N GLY A 51 11.32 8.66 -0.10
CA GLY A 51 12.65 8.53 -0.65
C GLY A 51 12.92 7.12 -1.13
N ASP A 52 14.16 6.87 -1.47
CA ASP A 52 14.66 5.59 -1.92
C ASP A 52 16.12 5.40 -1.48
N THR A 53 16.57 4.16 -1.48
CA THR A 53 17.94 3.82 -1.11
C THR A 53 18.37 2.51 -1.76
N ILE A 54 19.69 2.27 -1.82
CA ILE A 54 20.27 0.98 -2.17
C ILE A 54 20.60 0.22 -0.88
N MET A 55 20.10 -0.99 -0.75
CA MET A 55 20.39 -1.86 0.40
C MET A 55 21.67 -2.70 0.17
N PRO A 56 22.24 -3.30 1.23
CA PRO A 56 23.41 -4.18 1.14
C PRO A 56 23.34 -5.27 0.07
N ASN A 57 22.14 -5.77 -0.24
CA ASN A 57 21.93 -6.75 -1.31
C ASN A 57 22.01 -6.16 -2.74
N GLY A 58 22.33 -4.87 -2.89
CA GLY A 58 22.50 -4.17 -4.16
C GLY A 58 21.21 -3.69 -4.83
N ASN A 59 20.04 -3.97 -4.25
CA ASN A 59 18.76 -3.58 -4.84
C ASN A 59 18.29 -2.21 -4.34
N ARG A 60 17.52 -1.51 -5.19
CA ARG A 60 16.85 -0.26 -4.86
C ARG A 60 15.52 -0.52 -4.15
N TYR A 61 15.30 0.17 -3.04
CA TYR A 61 14.07 0.14 -2.25
C TYR A 61 13.51 1.55 -2.08
N PHE A 62 12.19 1.65 -2.04
CA PHE A 62 11.44 2.86 -1.78
C PHE A 62 11.02 2.91 -0.31
N ILE A 63 11.12 4.09 0.28
CA ILE A 63 10.91 4.32 1.70
C ILE A 63 9.47 4.78 1.89
N ARG A 64 8.65 3.93 2.52
CA ARG A 64 7.31 4.30 2.95
C ARG A 64 7.39 5.08 4.26
N GLU A 65 6.86 6.29 4.26
CA GLU A 65 6.73 7.14 5.44
C GLU A 65 5.63 6.63 6.38
N VAL A 66 5.92 6.70 7.67
CA VAL A 66 5.01 6.36 8.76
C VAL A 66 3.79 7.30 8.73
N ARG A 67 2.60 6.75 8.98
CA ARG A 67 1.52 7.53 9.58
C ARG A 67 1.12 6.86 10.88
N TYR A 68 0.97 7.68 11.92
CA TYR A 68 0.53 7.35 13.28
C TYR A 68 -0.54 6.25 13.30
N ASP A 69 -0.12 5.03 13.61
CA ASP A 69 -0.99 4.01 14.20
C ASP A 69 -0.73 4.05 15.71
N PRO A 70 -1.71 4.47 16.54
CA PRO A 70 -1.51 4.59 17.99
C PRO A 70 -1.24 3.24 18.69
N ASN A 71 -1.37 2.11 17.99
CA ASN A 71 -1.14 0.77 18.54
C ASN A 71 0.21 0.16 18.13
N ILE A 72 1.03 0.87 17.36
CA ILE A 72 2.36 0.43 16.92
C ILE A 72 3.35 1.53 17.37
N PRO A 73 4.40 1.22 18.16
CA PRO A 73 5.45 2.20 18.48
C PRO A 73 5.97 2.84 17.21
N ASP A 74 6.41 4.12 17.23
CA ASP A 74 6.95 4.85 16.07
C ASP A 74 7.88 3.97 15.22
N ASP A 75 7.31 3.26 14.25
CA ASP A 75 7.94 2.09 13.68
C ASP A 75 8.87 2.52 12.55
N ASP A 76 10.03 1.88 12.51
CA ASP A 76 11.11 2.11 11.56
C ASP A 76 10.59 2.20 10.11
N PRO A 77 11.06 3.12 9.25
CA PRO A 77 10.65 3.21 7.86
C PRO A 77 10.67 1.86 7.13
N TRP A 78 9.64 1.59 6.34
CA TRP A 78 9.59 0.37 5.54
C TRP A 78 10.29 0.57 4.21
N TYR A 79 11.19 -0.34 3.87
CA TYR A 79 11.93 -0.35 2.61
C TYR A 79 11.31 -1.38 1.68
N LEU A 80 10.64 -0.89 0.64
CA LEU A 80 9.75 -1.68 -0.21
C LEU A 80 10.27 -1.71 -1.64
N ARG A 81 10.18 -2.87 -2.27
CA ARG A 81 10.54 -3.06 -3.68
C ARG A 81 9.48 -3.90 -4.34
N LYS A 82 9.15 -3.59 -5.59
CA LYS A 82 8.30 -4.41 -6.44
C LYS A 82 9.18 -5.14 -7.44
N ARG A 83 9.06 -6.47 -7.49
CA ARG A 83 9.73 -7.34 -8.47
C ARG A 83 8.91 -7.43 -9.76
N ASP A 84 9.54 -7.87 -10.85
CA ASP A 84 8.88 -8.05 -12.16
C ASP A 84 7.79 -9.13 -12.14
N ASP A 85 7.92 -10.10 -11.24
CA ASP A 85 6.89 -11.11 -10.98
C ASP A 85 5.63 -10.53 -10.33
N GLY A 86 5.66 -9.28 -9.85
CA GLY A 86 4.53 -8.59 -9.22
C GLY A 86 4.49 -8.75 -7.70
N VAL A 87 5.50 -9.39 -7.09
CA VAL A 87 5.63 -9.46 -5.64
C VAL A 87 6.28 -8.18 -5.11
N VAL A 88 5.61 -7.56 -4.15
CA VAL A 88 6.15 -6.50 -3.31
C VAL A 88 6.84 -7.15 -2.12
N VAL A 89 8.10 -6.80 -1.94
CA VAL A 89 8.97 -7.31 -0.89
C VAL A 89 9.38 -6.18 0.05
N ARG A 90 9.53 -6.53 1.33
CA ARG A 90 10.04 -5.65 2.38
C ARG A 90 11.43 -6.08 2.80
N TYR A 91 12.35 -5.13 2.86
CA TYR A 91 13.69 -5.36 3.37
C TYR A 91 13.80 -4.92 4.83
N ASN A 92 14.28 -5.84 5.68
CA ASN A 92 14.57 -5.59 7.08
C ASN A 92 16.06 -5.31 7.25
N ARG A 93 16.39 -4.05 7.51
CA ARG A 93 17.78 -3.57 7.66
C ARG A 93 18.51 -4.12 8.88
N TRP A 94 17.80 -4.54 9.92
CA TRP A 94 18.40 -5.00 11.18
C TRP A 94 19.06 -6.37 11.05
N ILE A 95 18.52 -7.20 10.15
CA ILE A 95 18.96 -8.59 9.94
C ILE A 95 19.36 -8.86 8.49
N ASP A 96 19.50 -7.81 7.67
CA ASP A 96 19.90 -7.88 6.25
C ASP A 96 19.11 -8.95 5.48
N LYS A 97 17.78 -8.85 5.52
CA LYS A 97 16.91 -9.86 4.91
C LYS A 97 15.68 -9.27 4.23
N GLU A 98 15.34 -9.85 3.08
CA GLU A 98 14.13 -9.55 2.33
C GLU A 98 13.02 -10.57 2.65
N TYR A 99 11.78 -10.07 2.71
CA TYR A 99 10.57 -10.85 2.96
C TYR A 99 9.49 -10.49 1.95
N GLU A 100 8.66 -11.46 1.58
CA GLU A 100 7.51 -11.20 0.73
C GLU A 100 6.41 -10.53 1.56
N TRP A 101 5.83 -9.47 1.02
CA TRP A 101 4.77 -8.73 1.70
C TRP A 101 3.44 -8.86 0.97
N LEU A 102 3.39 -8.52 -0.32
CA LEU A 102 2.16 -8.58 -1.12
C LEU A 102 2.43 -9.21 -2.49
N ASN A 103 1.65 -10.20 -2.89
CA ASN A 103 1.65 -10.71 -4.27
C ASN A 103 0.53 -10.04 -5.09
N LEU A 104 0.88 -9.05 -5.93
CA LEU A 104 -0.10 -8.31 -6.72
C LEU A 104 -0.71 -9.16 -7.85
N LYS A 105 -0.05 -10.25 -8.26
CA LYS A 105 -0.56 -11.19 -9.29
C LYS A 105 -1.23 -12.42 -8.69
N ALA A 106 -1.35 -12.50 -7.37
CA ALA A 106 -2.03 -13.60 -6.70
C ALA A 106 -3.45 -13.82 -7.23
N GLN A 107 -3.87 -15.08 -7.20
CA GLN A 107 -5.25 -15.47 -7.44
C GLN A 107 -6.06 -15.46 -6.14
N LYS A 108 -7.38 -15.27 -6.25
CA LYS A 108 -8.27 -15.31 -5.09
C LYS A 108 -8.10 -16.65 -4.36
N GLY A 109 -7.89 -16.59 -3.05
CA GLY A 109 -7.66 -17.74 -2.18
C GLY A 109 -6.19 -18.14 -2.01
N GLU A 110 -5.26 -17.52 -2.75
CA GLU A 110 -3.83 -17.79 -2.61
C GLU A 110 -3.29 -17.23 -1.29
N ILE A 111 -2.50 -18.04 -0.59
CA ILE A 111 -1.88 -17.74 0.70
C ILE A 111 -0.37 -17.93 0.54
N TRP A 112 0.43 -16.98 1.00
CA TRP A 112 1.88 -17.09 1.00
C TRP A 112 2.45 -17.20 2.41
N PHE A 113 3.50 -18.02 2.52
CA PHE A 113 4.05 -18.47 3.79
C PHE A 113 5.32 -17.72 4.23
N PHE A 114 5.84 -16.82 3.38
CA PHE A 114 7.15 -16.20 3.54
C PHE A 114 7.05 -14.75 4.04
N LEU A 115 6.66 -14.60 5.30
CA LEU A 115 6.42 -13.29 5.89
C LEU A 115 7.57 -12.75 6.73
N PRO A 116 7.61 -11.42 6.93
CA PRO A 116 8.49 -10.81 7.91
C PRO A 116 8.34 -11.46 9.28
N SER A 117 9.45 -11.69 9.98
CA SER A 117 9.46 -12.30 11.32
C SER A 117 8.76 -11.44 12.39
N ASP A 118 8.56 -10.16 12.11
CA ASP A 118 7.81 -9.19 12.90
C ASP A 118 6.32 -9.10 12.52
N SER A 119 5.84 -9.96 11.61
CA SER A 119 4.40 -10.08 11.32
C SER A 119 3.67 -10.67 12.53
N THR A 120 2.98 -9.83 13.27
CA THR A 120 2.14 -10.22 14.43
C THR A 120 0.83 -10.88 14.01
N SER A 121 0.47 -10.82 12.73
CA SER A 121 -0.87 -11.14 12.21
C SER A 121 -1.00 -12.53 11.58
N GLY A 122 0.04 -13.37 11.60
CA GLY A 122 0.03 -14.66 10.91
C GLY A 122 0.32 -14.52 9.42
N PHE A 123 -0.13 -15.51 8.63
CA PHE A 123 0.07 -15.62 7.18
C PHE A 123 -0.69 -14.52 6.41
N TRP A 124 -0.39 -14.27 5.13
CA TRP A 124 -1.13 -13.30 4.31
C TRP A 124 -1.58 -13.96 3.01
N GLY A 125 -2.68 -13.45 2.45
CA GLY A 125 -3.25 -13.97 1.22
C GLY A 125 -4.13 -12.96 0.49
N LEU A 126 -4.57 -13.34 -0.72
CA LEU A 126 -5.58 -12.60 -1.46
C LEU A 126 -6.96 -13.20 -1.16
N LYS A 127 -7.68 -12.63 -0.19
CA LYS A 127 -9.00 -13.10 0.24
C LYS A 127 -10.03 -13.00 -0.88
N ASP A 128 -10.08 -11.85 -1.56
CA ASP A 128 -11.10 -11.58 -2.54
C ASP A 128 -10.66 -10.60 -3.64
N THR A 129 -11.36 -10.65 -4.77
CA THR A 129 -11.24 -9.66 -5.84
C THR A 129 -12.63 -9.30 -6.33
N GLY A 130 -12.82 -8.06 -6.76
CA GLY A 130 -14.14 -7.64 -7.22
C GLY A 130 -14.15 -6.25 -7.79
N SER A 131 -15.32 -5.65 -7.81
CA SER A 131 -15.51 -4.27 -8.25
C SER A 131 -16.55 -3.57 -7.40
N TYR A 132 -16.37 -2.27 -7.18
CA TYR A 132 -17.30 -1.43 -6.44
C TYR A 132 -17.41 -0.06 -7.10
N PHE A 133 -18.53 0.62 -6.92
CA PHE A 133 -18.67 2.00 -7.38
C PHE A 133 -18.03 2.94 -6.34
N SER A 134 -17.04 3.72 -6.77
CA SER A 134 -16.45 4.78 -5.96
C SER A 134 -17.11 6.10 -6.31
N SER A 135 -17.82 6.69 -5.35
CA SER A 135 -18.40 8.04 -5.49
C SER A 135 -17.32 9.10 -5.64
N LEU A 136 -16.17 8.91 -4.99
CA LEU A 136 -15.00 9.80 -5.09
C LEU A 136 -14.44 9.83 -6.51
N ALA A 137 -14.34 8.66 -7.16
CA ALA A 137 -13.82 8.54 -8.51
C ALA A 137 -14.91 8.63 -9.60
N GLY A 138 -16.19 8.71 -9.21
CA GLY A 138 -17.35 8.69 -10.12
C GLY A 138 -17.40 7.48 -11.05
N SER A 139 -16.80 6.34 -10.66
CA SER A 139 -16.60 5.19 -11.55
C SER A 139 -16.54 3.86 -10.79
N ILE A 140 -16.67 2.75 -11.52
CA ILE A 140 -16.48 1.41 -10.97
C ILE A 140 -14.98 1.11 -10.91
N LEU A 141 -14.49 0.83 -9.70
CA LEU A 141 -13.10 0.48 -9.43
C LEU A 141 -12.98 -1.02 -9.16
N LYS A 142 -11.87 -1.62 -9.60
CA LYS A 142 -11.51 -2.99 -9.26
C LYS A 142 -10.75 -3.00 -7.94
N TYR A 143 -10.99 -4.03 -7.11
CA TYR A 143 -10.26 -4.20 -5.85
C TYR A 143 -9.60 -5.58 -5.76
N LYS A 144 -8.51 -5.61 -4.97
CA LYS A 144 -7.87 -6.79 -4.41
C LYS A 144 -7.89 -6.65 -2.89
N LEU A 145 -8.57 -7.57 -2.21
CA LEU A 145 -8.66 -7.58 -0.75
C LEU A 145 -7.60 -8.52 -0.20
N PHE A 146 -6.52 -7.93 0.30
CA PHE A 146 -5.47 -8.64 1.02
C PHE A 146 -5.84 -8.72 2.50
N ASP A 147 -5.66 -9.90 3.09
CA ASP A 147 -5.98 -10.14 4.50
C ASP A 147 -4.98 -11.12 5.11
N CYS A 148 -4.86 -11.07 6.44
CA CYS A 148 -4.09 -12.07 7.16
C CYS A 148 -4.88 -13.38 7.32
N VAL A 149 -4.14 -14.46 7.59
CA VAL A 149 -4.66 -15.82 7.73
C VAL A 149 -4.11 -16.42 9.02
N SER A 150 -5.01 -16.86 9.88
CA SER A 150 -4.67 -17.62 11.07
C SER A 150 -4.42 -19.09 10.71
N MET A 151 -3.34 -19.66 11.25
CA MET A 151 -3.00 -21.08 11.09
C MET A 151 -3.09 -21.82 12.43
N PRO A 152 -3.49 -23.11 12.42
CA PRO A 152 -3.57 -24.00 11.27
C PRO A 152 -4.89 -23.96 10.48
N ASP A 153 -5.91 -23.26 10.96
CA ASP A 153 -7.28 -23.39 10.44
C ASP A 153 -7.53 -22.72 9.08
N THR A 154 -6.54 -21.97 8.54
CA THR A 154 -6.65 -21.20 7.28
C THR A 154 -7.84 -20.24 7.24
N ILE A 155 -8.22 -19.70 8.41
CA ILE A 155 -9.32 -18.73 8.53
C ILE A 155 -8.78 -17.32 8.29
N TRP A 156 -9.45 -16.54 7.44
CA TRP A 156 -9.11 -15.14 7.21
C TRP A 156 -9.34 -14.32 8.47
N CYS A 157 -8.41 -13.43 8.82
CA CYS A 157 -8.49 -12.62 10.03
C CYS A 157 -9.79 -11.83 10.14
N SER A 158 -10.27 -11.28 9.03
CA SER A 158 -11.54 -10.54 9.00
C SER A 158 -12.78 -11.40 9.28
N ASP A 159 -12.70 -12.73 9.12
CA ASP A 159 -13.83 -13.62 9.40
C ASP A 159 -13.99 -13.90 10.91
N PHE A 160 -12.94 -13.72 11.72
CA PHE A 160 -13.06 -13.81 13.19
C PHE A 160 -13.87 -12.66 13.80
N LEU A 161 -13.95 -11.51 13.13
CA LEU A 161 -14.63 -10.32 13.62
C LEU A 161 -16.14 -10.34 13.38
N THR A 162 -16.67 -11.34 12.67
CA THR A 162 -18.11 -11.47 12.38
C THR A 162 -18.72 -12.68 13.09
N PRO A 163 -19.47 -12.43 14.17
CA PRO A 163 -20.77 -13.09 14.28
C PRO A 163 -21.96 -12.14 14.04
N ASN A 164 -21.83 -10.81 14.18
CA ASN A 164 -22.99 -9.98 14.52
C ASN A 164 -23.19 -8.64 13.79
N HIS A 165 -22.69 -8.43 12.58
CA HIS A 165 -23.14 -7.25 11.80
C HIS A 165 -23.35 -7.58 10.33
N GLN A 166 -24.47 -8.26 10.05
CA GLN A 166 -25.24 -8.00 8.84
C GLN A 166 -26.42 -7.11 9.23
N LEU A 167 -26.36 -5.84 8.82
CA LEU A 167 -27.51 -4.95 8.66
C LEU A 167 -27.37 -4.25 7.32
#